data_AF-A0A1I7GQ95-F1
#
_entry.id   AF-A0A1I7GQ95-F1
#
_cell.length_a   1.000
_cell.length_b   1.000
_cell.length_c   1.000
_cell.angle_alpha   90.00
_cell.angle_beta   90.00
_cell.angle_gamma   90.00
#
_symmetry.space_group_name_H-M   'P 1'
#
loop_
_entity.id
_entity.type
_entity.pdbx_description
1 polymer ?
#
loop_
_entity_poly.entity_id
_entity_poly.type
_entity_poly.pdbx_seq_one_letter_code
_entity_poly.pdbx_strand_id
1 'polypeptide(L)'
;MRRALTLAAVAGIAVALGGCPDRAALDLSGRAALPPVPADLAACIHRTFPEIPARAFGRREAVGIIADAKLLDRAKTACGERALAWMNGVSAAFGRPVQ
;
A
#
# COMPACT_ATOMS: atom_id res chain seq x y z
N MET A 1 -15.24 13.11 -47.80
CA MET A 1 -14.02 13.36 -47.01
C MET A 1 -14.25 13.40 -45.50
N ARG A 2 -15.24 14.13 -44.97
CA ARG A 2 -15.55 14.20 -43.52
C ARG A 2 -15.77 12.85 -42.82
N ARG A 3 -16.44 11.89 -43.47
CA ARG A 3 -16.72 10.54 -42.91
C ARG A 3 -15.48 9.64 -42.78
N ALA A 4 -14.48 9.84 -43.63
CA ALA A 4 -13.22 9.10 -43.58
C ALA A 4 -12.34 9.58 -42.42
N LEU A 5 -12.34 10.89 -42.15
CA LEU A 5 -11.64 11.47 -41.00
C LEU A 5 -12.22 10.98 -39.66
N THR A 6 -13.55 10.85 -39.56
CA THR A 6 -14.19 10.36 -38.33
C THR A 6 -13.89 8.89 -38.06
N LEU A 7 -13.80 8.05 -39.09
CA LEU A 7 -13.43 6.64 -38.94
C LEU A 7 -11.97 6.47 -38.50
N ALA A 8 -11.06 7.26 -39.06
CA ALA A 8 -9.65 7.24 -38.66
C ALA A 8 -9.47 7.70 -37.20
N ALA A 9 -10.21 8.72 -36.76
CA ALA A 9 -10.17 9.21 -35.38
C ALA A 9 -10.70 8.16 -34.38
N VAL A 10 -11.81 7.49 -34.70
CA VAL A 10 -12.37 6.43 -33.83
C VAL A 10 -11.45 5.21 -33.77
N ALA A 11 -10.85 4.82 -34.89
CA ALA A 11 -9.86 3.73 -34.92
C ALA A 11 -8.61 4.07 -34.10
N GLY A 12 -8.11 5.31 -34.19
CA GLY A 12 -6.96 5.77 -33.39
C GLY A 12 -7.25 5.78 -31.89
N ILE A 13 -8.44 6.23 -31.49
CA ILE A 13 -8.87 6.23 -30.08
C ILE A 13 -9.04 4.79 -29.55
N ALA A 14 -9.59 3.87 -30.37
CA ALA A 14 -9.73 2.47 -30.00
C ALA A 14 -8.39 1.76 -29.80
N VAL A 15 -7.37 2.08 -30.61
CA VAL A 15 -6.01 1.55 -30.44
C VAL A 15 -5.32 2.16 -29.20
N ALA A 16 -5.55 3.44 -28.92
CA ALA A 16 -4.97 4.12 -27.75
C ALA A 16 -5.59 3.66 -26.41
N LEU A 17 -6.88 3.33 -26.38
CA LEU A 17 -7.59 2.88 -25.17
C LEU A 17 -7.64 1.35 -25.03
N GLY A 18 -7.48 0.60 -26.12
CA GLY A 18 -7.55 -0.87 -26.17
C GLY A 18 -6.22 -1.58 -25.92
N GLY A 19 -5.13 -0.84 -25.65
CA GLY A 19 -3.81 -1.39 -25.32
C GLY A 19 -3.76 -2.04 -23.93
N CYS A 20 -4.63 -3.01 -23.64
CA CYS A 20 -4.31 -3.99 -22.61
C CYS A 20 -3.11 -4.80 -23.12
N PRO A 21 -1.98 -4.85 -22.39
CA PRO A 21 -0.88 -5.70 -22.79
C PRO A 21 -1.37 -7.14 -22.86
N ASP A 22 -0.95 -7.85 -23.91
CA ASP A 22 -1.29 -9.26 -24.11
C ASP A 22 -0.93 -10.07 -22.85
N ARG A 23 -1.67 -11.13 -22.53
CA ARG A 23 -1.43 -11.92 -21.30
C ARG A 23 -0.02 -12.51 -21.29
N ALA A 24 0.55 -12.77 -22.46
CA ALA A 24 1.94 -13.19 -22.66
C ALA A 24 2.96 -12.09 -22.28
N ALA A 25 2.61 -10.80 -22.41
CA ALA A 25 3.43 -9.69 -21.94
C ALA A 25 3.38 -9.49 -20.42
N LEU A 26 2.41 -10.15 -19.75
CA LEU A 26 2.32 -10.25 -18.29
C LEU A 26 2.92 -11.55 -17.76
N ASP A 27 3.90 -12.15 -18.45
CA ASP A 27 4.62 -13.31 -17.93
C ASP A 27 5.28 -12.96 -16.58
N LEU A 28 4.66 -13.44 -15.50
CA LEU A 28 5.10 -13.24 -14.11
C LEU A 28 6.15 -14.29 -13.70
N SER A 29 6.39 -15.32 -14.52
CA SER A 29 7.29 -16.43 -14.18
C SER A 29 8.75 -15.99 -14.06
N GLY A 30 9.13 -14.89 -14.73
CA GLY A 30 10.44 -14.26 -14.62
C GLY A 30 10.57 -13.22 -13.50
N ARG A 31 9.53 -12.94 -12.70
CA ARG A 31 9.66 -11.99 -11.59
C ARG A 31 10.50 -12.61 -10.48
N ALA A 32 11.51 -11.85 -10.04
CA ALA A 32 12.25 -12.19 -8.85
C ALA A 32 11.28 -12.39 -7.66
N ALA A 33 11.49 -13.46 -6.90
CA ALA A 33 10.73 -13.70 -5.69
C ALA A 33 10.99 -12.55 -4.72
N LEU A 34 9.93 -11.85 -4.32
CA LEU A 34 10.03 -10.76 -3.36
C LEU A 34 10.43 -11.33 -1.98
N PRO A 35 11.25 -10.60 -1.21
CA PRO A 35 11.55 -11.02 0.14
C PRO A 35 10.26 -11.02 0.98
N PRO A 36 10.11 -11.96 1.92
CA PRO A 36 8.97 -11.98 2.81
C PRO A 36 8.95 -10.73 3.71
N VAL A 37 7.76 -10.34 4.15
CA VAL A 37 7.62 -9.27 5.14
C VAL A 37 8.31 -9.72 6.44
N PRO A 38 9.18 -8.88 7.04
CA PRO A 38 9.77 -9.15 8.35
C PRO A 38 8.72 -9.46 9.43
N ALA A 39 8.97 -10.49 10.24
CA ALA A 39 8.02 -10.96 11.24
C ALA A 39 7.67 -9.90 12.30
N ASP A 40 8.63 -9.03 12.65
CA ASP A 40 8.43 -7.91 13.58
C ASP A 40 7.49 -6.84 13.01
N LEU A 41 7.56 -6.58 11.70
CA LEU A 41 6.65 -5.66 11.03
C LEU A 41 5.24 -6.23 10.96
N ALA A 42 5.08 -7.51 10.66
CA ALA A 42 3.78 -8.18 10.65
C ALA A 42 3.11 -8.10 12.03
N ALA A 43 3.83 -8.47 13.10
CA ALA A 43 3.32 -8.40 14.46
C ALA A 43 2.92 -6.97 14.87
N CYS A 44 3.67 -5.98 14.39
CA CYS A 44 3.47 -4.60 14.76
C CYS A 44 2.31 -3.92 14.02
N ILE A 45 2.13 -4.18 12.72
CA ILE A 45 1.02 -3.62 11.93
C ILE A 45 -0.34 -4.10 12.47
N HIS A 46 -0.40 -5.35 12.94
CA HIS A 46 -1.63 -5.94 13.47
C HIS A 46 -1.93 -5.59 14.93
N ARG A 47 -1.10 -4.76 15.58
CA ARG A 47 -1.34 -4.35 16.97
C ARG A 47 -2.56 -3.42 17.05
N THR A 48 -3.62 -3.86 17.70
CA THR A 48 -4.87 -3.10 17.85
C THR A 48 -4.76 -2.00 18.90
N PHE A 49 -5.57 -0.94 18.74
CA PHE A 49 -5.77 0.04 19.81
C PHE A 49 -6.55 -0.62 20.97
N PRO A 50 -6.20 -0.30 22.23
CA PRO A 50 -7.00 -0.73 23.36
C PRO A 50 -8.42 -0.17 23.23
N GLU A 51 -9.41 -1.00 23.56
CA GLU A 51 -10.81 -0.61 23.54
C GLU A 51 -11.10 0.36 24.69
N ILE A 52 -11.82 1.45 24.40
CA ILE A 52 -12.24 2.40 25.43
C ILE A 52 -13.41 1.76 26.18
N PRO A 53 -13.38 1.66 27.52
CA PRO A 53 -14.47 1.07 28.28
C PRO A 53 -15.78 1.81 28.02
N ALA A 54 -16.85 1.08 27.72
CA ALA A 54 -18.19 1.66 27.53
C ALA A 54 -18.84 2.14 28.85
N ARG A 55 -18.25 1.79 30.00
CA ARG A 55 -18.71 2.22 31.32
C ARG A 55 -18.22 3.63 31.64
N ALA A 56 -18.94 4.35 32.50
CA ALA A 56 -18.43 5.60 33.05
C ALA A 56 -17.10 5.35 33.79
N PHE A 57 -16.05 6.06 33.39
CA PHE A 57 -14.72 5.98 33.99
C PHE A 57 -14.31 7.34 34.55
N GLY A 58 -13.60 7.33 35.68
CA GLY A 58 -13.15 8.53 36.36
C GLY A 58 -11.93 9.18 35.71
N ARG A 59 -11.58 10.39 36.13
CA ARG A 59 -10.44 11.17 35.60
C ARG A 59 -9.12 10.39 35.58
N ARG A 60 -8.83 9.60 36.62
CA ARG A 60 -7.58 8.81 36.72
C ARG A 60 -7.48 7.75 35.63
N GLU A 61 -8.59 7.06 35.38
CA GLU A 61 -8.69 6.01 34.35
C GLU A 61 -8.61 6.62 32.95
N ALA A 62 -9.27 7.76 32.72
CA ALA A 62 -9.16 8.51 31.48
C ALA A 62 -7.70 8.89 31.15
N VAL A 63 -6.96 9.39 32.12
CA VAL A 63 -5.55 9.77 31.94
C VAL A 63 -4.68 8.56 31.61
N GLY A 64 -4.92 7.40 32.25
CA GLY A 64 -4.23 6.15 31.94
C GLY A 64 -4.46 5.71 30.49
N ILE A 65 -5.73 5.67 30.07
CA ILE A 65 -6.09 5.30 28.69
C ILE A 65 -5.44 6.23 27.67
N ILE A 66 -5.44 7.54 27.92
CA ILE A 66 -4.79 8.52 27.02
C ILE A 66 -3.28 8.30 26.96
N ALA A 67 -2.64 8.04 28.10
CA ALA A 67 -1.21 7.77 28.15
C ALA A 67 -0.84 6.51 27.35
N ASP A 68 -1.59 5.42 27.54
CA ASP A 68 -1.40 4.16 26.83
C ASP A 68 -1.64 4.32 25.32
N ALA A 69 -2.70 5.07 24.94
CA ALA A 69 -2.99 5.39 23.55
C ALA A 69 -1.84 6.18 22.90
N LYS A 70 -1.26 7.16 23.60
CA LYS A 70 -0.10 7.92 23.10
C LYS A 70 1.15 7.06 22.95
N LEU A 71 1.41 6.15 23.88
CA LEU A 71 2.53 5.22 23.78
C LEU A 71 2.36 4.28 22.59
N LEU A 72 1.14 3.78 22.39
CA LEU A 72 0.83 2.92 21.24
C LEU A 72 0.94 3.68 19.91
N ASP A 73 0.47 4.92 19.85
CA ASP A 73 0.57 5.78 18.67
C ASP A 73 2.03 5.93 18.22
N ARG A 74 2.92 6.31 19.15
CA ARG A 74 4.37 6.40 18.88
C ARG A 74 4.96 5.08 18.40
N ALA A 75 4.56 3.96 19.02
CA ALA A 75 5.01 2.64 18.61
C ALA A 75 4.55 2.30 17.17
N LYS A 76 3.33 2.66 16.80
CA LYS A 76 2.80 2.51 15.44
C LYS A 76 3.49 3.42 14.43
N THR A 77 3.79 4.67 14.79
CA THR A 77 4.58 5.56 13.93
C THR A 77 5.96 4.98 13.63
N ALA A 78 6.70 4.57 14.67
CA ALA A 78 8.04 3.98 14.49
C ALA A 78 8.00 2.70 13.65
N CYS A 79 6.91 1.95 13.75
CA CYS A 79 6.67 0.76 12.95
C CYS A 79 6.38 1.07 11.48
N GLY A 80 5.53 2.07 11.22
CA GLY A 80 5.23 2.56 9.89
C GLY A 80 6.48 3.07 9.17
N GLU A 81 7.34 3.82 9.87
CA GLU A 81 8.64 4.28 9.37
C GLU A 81 9.53 3.10 8.91
N ARG A 82 9.64 2.05 9.74
CA ARG A 82 10.41 0.85 9.37
C ARG A 82 9.77 0.08 8.21
N ALA A 83 8.45 0.00 8.18
CA ALA A 83 7.72 -0.65 7.08
C ALA A 83 7.94 0.09 5.76
N LEU A 84 7.88 1.43 5.77
CA LEU A 84 8.16 2.27 4.62
C LEU A 84 9.62 2.10 4.15
N ALA A 85 10.57 2.13 5.08
CA ALA A 85 11.98 1.90 4.75
C ALA A 85 12.19 0.53 4.08
N TRP A 86 11.56 -0.53 4.60
CA TRP A 86 11.61 -1.86 3.99
C TRP A 86 10.96 -1.87 2.60
N MET A 87 9.75 -1.34 2.44
CA MET A 87 9.06 -1.29 1.14
C MET A 87 9.85 -0.50 0.10
N ASN A 88 10.49 0.60 0.51
CA ASN A 88 11.36 1.41 -0.34
C ASN A 88 12.60 0.61 -0.76
N GLY A 89 13.22 -0.13 0.17
CA GLY A 89 14.34 -1.02 -0.13
C GLY A 89 13.98 -2.13 -1.12
N VAL A 90 12.81 -2.77 -0.93
CA VAL A 90 12.28 -3.77 -1.86
C VAL A 90 12.00 -3.15 -3.22
N SER A 91 11.39 -1.97 -3.26
CA SER A 91 11.10 -1.27 -4.51
C SER A 91 12.37 -0.84 -5.24
N ALA A 92 13.41 -0.42 -4.53
CA ALA A 92 14.70 -0.07 -5.12
C ALA A 92 15.43 -1.31 -5.69
N ALA A 93 15.35 -2.45 -5.00
CA ALA A 93 16.04 -3.67 -5.41
C ALA A 93 15.28 -4.50 -6.47
N PHE A 94 13.95 -4.46 -6.46
CA PHE A 94 13.10 -5.34 -7.26
C PHE A 94 12.07 -4.60 -8.13
N GLY A 95 11.90 -3.29 -7.96
CA GLY A 95 10.99 -2.49 -8.78
C GLY A 95 11.48 -2.38 -10.22
N ARG A 96 10.53 -2.26 -11.16
CA ARG A 96 10.89 -1.94 -12.55
C ARG A 96 11.41 -0.49 -12.59
N PRO A 97 12.49 -0.20 -13.33
CA PRO A 97 12.85 1.18 -13.62
C PRO A 97 11.67 1.82 -14.36
N VAL A 98 11.18 2.94 -13.82
CA VAL A 98 10.22 3.79 -14.53
C VAL A 98 11.01 4.46 -15.64
N GLN A 99 10.83 3.99 -16.88
CA GLN A 99 11.28 4.68 -18.08
C GLN A 99 10.22 5.71 -18.47
#